data_AF-E6SG63-F1
#
_entry.id   AF-E6SG63-F1
#
_cell.length_a   1.000
_cell.length_b   1.000
_cell.length_c   1.000
_cell.angle_alpha   90.00
_cell.angle_beta   90.00
_cell.angle_gamma   90.00
#
_symmetry.space_group_name_H-M   'P 1'
#
loop_
_entity.id
_entity.type
_entity.pdbx_description
1 polymer ?
#
loop_
_entity_poly.entity_id
_entity_poly.type
_entity_poly.pdbx_seq_one_letter_code
_entity_poly.pdbx_strand_id
1 'polypeptide(L)'
;MLTEKLREAIRSGFELDEQVTFSELRSAAWMKTLAERGKLRVAPRQEVVGVLLSPQAWEALRQLEAYVEELEERLEELEIERLWGDRLHHERRPAPIVAERLRGLLRGEE
;
A
#
# COMPACT_ATOMS: atom_id res chain seq x y z
N MET A 1 11.99 -10.56 14.40
CA MET A 1 12.14 -9.16 13.96
C MET A 1 12.91 -9.15 12.65
N LEU A 2 12.36 -8.54 11.61
CA LEU A 2 13.07 -8.32 10.34
C LEU A 2 14.20 -7.31 10.59
N THR A 3 15.41 -7.59 10.12
CA THR A 3 16.56 -6.71 10.28
C THR A 3 16.35 -5.41 9.48
N GLU A 4 16.89 -4.29 9.96
CA GLU A 4 16.85 -2.99 9.27
C GLU A 4 17.28 -3.10 7.80
N LYS A 5 18.35 -3.86 7.53
CA LYS A 5 18.82 -4.17 6.17
C LYS A 5 17.75 -4.81 5.28
N LEU A 6 16.91 -5.67 5.83
CA LEU A 6 15.87 -6.36 5.06
C LEU A 6 14.71 -5.43 4.72
N ARG A 7 14.37 -4.48 5.61
CA ARG A 7 13.36 -3.43 5.32
C ARG A 7 13.83 -2.49 4.23
N GLU A 8 15.11 -2.10 4.28
CA GLU A 8 15.71 -1.20 3.30
C GLU A 8 15.81 -1.85 1.91
N ALA A 9 16.17 -3.14 1.85
CA ALA A 9 16.21 -3.93 0.61
C ALA A 9 14.83 -4.15 -0.05
N ILE A 10 13.75 -4.07 0.73
CA ILE A 10 12.38 -4.13 0.22
C ILE A 10 11.95 -2.74 -0.30
N ARG A 11 12.34 -1.64 0.39
CA ARG A 11 11.99 -0.25 0.01
C ARG A 11 12.75 0.26 -1.22
N SER A 12 14.00 -0.15 -1.43
CA SER A 12 14.85 0.38 -2.51
C SER A 12 14.39 0.01 -3.92
N GLY A 13 13.27 -0.72 -4.06
CA GLY A 13 13.01 -1.50 -5.25
C GLY A 13 13.98 -2.68 -5.27
N PHE A 14 13.48 -3.84 -5.67
CA PHE A 14 14.30 -5.04 -5.67
C PHE A 14 15.36 -4.90 -6.78
N GLU A 15 16.52 -4.30 -6.50
CA GLU A 15 17.67 -4.37 -7.42
C GLU A 15 18.06 -5.85 -7.52
N LEU A 16 17.79 -6.44 -8.68
CA LEU A 16 17.95 -7.87 -8.99
C LEU A 16 19.24 -8.03 -9.80
N ASP A 17 20.38 -7.74 -9.16
CA ASP A 17 21.68 -7.76 -9.85
C ASP A 17 22.21 -9.19 -10.03
N GLU A 18 21.72 -10.13 -9.22
CA GLU A 18 22.16 -11.52 -9.28
C GLU A 18 21.16 -12.41 -10.01
N GLN A 19 21.64 -12.96 -11.12
CA GLN A 19 20.93 -13.84 -12.04
C GLN A 19 21.41 -15.28 -11.86
N VAL A 20 20.48 -16.22 -11.98
CA VAL A 20 20.73 -17.65 -12.06
C VAL A 20 20.09 -18.22 -13.32
N THR A 21 20.81 -19.11 -13.99
CA THR A 21 20.35 -19.88 -15.15
C THR A 21 19.76 -21.21 -14.75
N PHE A 22 18.96 -21.84 -15.63
CA PHE A 22 18.43 -23.18 -15.36
C PHE A 22 19.52 -24.25 -15.13
N SER A 23 20.69 -24.11 -15.75
CA SER A 23 21.81 -25.02 -15.54
C SER A 23 22.34 -24.93 -14.11
N GLU A 24 22.47 -23.70 -13.58
CA GLU A 24 22.93 -23.46 -12.21
C GLU A 24 21.90 -23.91 -11.18
N LEU A 25 20.60 -23.82 -11.48
CA LEU A 25 19.54 -24.33 -10.61
C LEU A 25 19.67 -25.82 -10.31
N ARG A 26 20.22 -26.60 -11.24
CA ARG A 26 20.48 -28.04 -11.03
C ARG A 26 21.64 -28.32 -10.07
N SER A 27 22.54 -27.35 -9.88
CA SER A 27 23.80 -27.54 -9.18
C SER A 27 23.78 -27.18 -7.68
N ALA A 28 22.62 -26.84 -7.11
CA ALA A 28 22.44 -26.42 -5.71
C ALA A 28 23.26 -25.18 -5.26
N ALA A 29 24.24 -24.71 -6.03
CA ALA A 29 25.13 -23.60 -5.70
C ALA A 29 24.38 -22.28 -5.44
N TRP A 30 23.25 -22.08 -6.11
CA TRP A 30 22.37 -20.93 -5.96
C TRP A 30 21.72 -20.81 -4.58
N MET A 31 21.60 -21.91 -3.83
CA MET A 31 20.92 -21.89 -2.52
C MET A 31 21.67 -21.05 -1.49
N LYS A 32 23.02 -21.10 -1.49
CA LYS A 32 23.84 -20.28 -0.60
C LYS A 32 23.66 -18.80 -0.93
N THR A 33 23.75 -18.46 -2.21
CA THR A 33 23.55 -17.10 -2.70
C THR A 33 22.15 -16.59 -2.39
N LEU A 34 21.12 -17.42 -2.56
CA LEU A 34 19.74 -17.06 -2.21
C LEU A 34 19.57 -16.82 -0.70
N ALA A 35 20.23 -17.61 0.14
CA ALA A 35 20.17 -17.42 1.59
C ALA A 35 20.84 -16.10 2.04
N GLU A 36 21.94 -15.70 1.39
CA GLU A 36 22.67 -14.47 1.69
C GLU A 36 21.98 -13.22 1.14
N ARG A 37 21.45 -13.30 -0.09
CA ARG A 37 20.85 -12.15 -0.80
C ARG A 37 19.34 -12.04 -0.64
N GLY A 38 18.67 -13.12 -0.25
CA GLY A 38 17.22 -13.19 -0.09
C GLY A 38 16.41 -13.33 -1.38
N LYS A 39 17.02 -13.08 -2.55
CA LYS A 39 16.35 -13.13 -3.85
C LYS A 39 17.34 -13.44 -4.98
N LEU A 40 16.86 -14.07 -6.05
CA LEU A 40 17.62 -14.32 -7.28
C LEU A 40 16.72 -14.21 -8.51
N ARG A 41 17.23 -13.61 -9.58
CA ARG A 41 16.55 -13.58 -10.88
C ARG A 41 16.77 -14.89 -11.61
N VAL A 42 15.70 -15.54 -12.06
CA VAL A 42 15.82 -16.67 -12.98
C VAL A 42 15.74 -16.12 -14.39
N ALA A 43 16.84 -16.21 -15.14
CA ALA A 43 16.86 -15.73 -16.52
C ALA A 43 17.69 -16.65 -17.42
N PRO A 44 17.06 -17.59 -18.15
CA PRO A 44 17.73 -18.29 -19.24
C PRO A 44 18.05 -17.31 -20.37
N ARG A 45 19.33 -17.23 -20.79
CA ARG A 45 19.77 -16.42 -21.95
C ARG A 45 19.33 -14.95 -21.91
N GLN A 46 19.42 -14.32 -20.74
CA GLN A 46 19.09 -12.91 -20.46
C GLN A 46 17.61 -12.52 -20.49
N GLU A 47 16.70 -13.46 -20.78
CA GLU A 47 15.27 -13.24 -20.61
C GLU A 47 14.84 -13.63 -19.20
N VAL A 48 14.27 -12.69 -18.44
CA VAL A 48 13.83 -12.95 -17.06
C VAL A 48 12.51 -13.69 -17.08
N VAL A 49 12.53 -14.93 -16.59
CA VAL A 49 11.35 -15.82 -16.52
C VAL A 49 10.74 -15.88 -15.13
N GLY A 50 11.46 -15.45 -14.10
CA GLY A 50 10.95 -15.45 -12.74
C GLY A 50 11.94 -14.95 -11.69
N VAL A 51 11.52 -15.02 -10.43
CA VAL A 51 12.32 -14.65 -9.26
C VAL A 51 12.21 -15.76 -8.23
N LEU A 52 13.35 -16.16 -7.67
CA LEU A 52 13.41 -17.01 -6.48
C LEU A 52 13.56 -16.11 -5.26
N LEU A 53 12.83 -16.45 -4.20
CA LEU A 53 12.89 -15.75 -2.92
C LEU A 53 13.31 -16.73 -1.83
N SER A 54 14.12 -16.26 -0.88
CA SER A 54 14.36 -17.01 0.34
C SER A 54 13.08 -17.09 1.18
N PRO A 55 12.92 -18.10 2.04
CA PRO A 55 11.77 -18.17 2.94
C PRO A 55 11.58 -16.92 3.78
N GLN A 56 12.68 -16.31 4.25
CA GLN A 56 12.61 -15.08 5.04
C GLN A 56 12.14 -13.88 4.20
N ALA A 57 12.62 -13.76 2.95
CA ALA A 57 12.20 -12.69 2.05
C ALA A 57 10.73 -12.83 1.64
N TRP A 58 10.26 -14.07 1.43
CA TRP A 58 8.86 -14.34 1.14
C TRP A 58 7.93 -13.94 2.30
N GLU A 59 8.30 -14.32 3.53
CA GLU A 59 7.49 -13.95 4.69
C GLU A 59 7.47 -12.44 4.93
N ALA A 60 8.59 -11.76 4.70
CA ALA A 60 8.67 -10.30 4.75
C ALA A 60 7.77 -9.64 3.70
N LEU A 61 7.69 -10.20 2.49
CA LEU A 61 6.81 -9.73 1.43
C LEU A 61 5.34 -9.85 1.84
N ARG A 62 4.93 -11.00 2.39
CA ARG A 62 3.55 -11.19 2.87
C ARG A 62 3.17 -10.26 4.00
N GLN A 63 4.09 -10.00 4.93
CA GLN A 63 3.86 -9.03 6.00
C GLN A 63 3.72 -7.62 5.47
N LEU A 64 4.49 -7.25 4.45
CA LEU A 64 4.36 -5.96 3.79
C LEU A 64 3.02 -5.85 3.06
N GLU A 65 2.61 -6.88 2.33
CA GLU A 65 1.32 -6.94 1.63
C GLU A 65 0.15 -6.72 2.60
N ALA A 66 0.12 -7.47 3.72
CA ALA A 66 -0.90 -7.30 4.75
C ALA A 66 -0.89 -5.89 5.37
N TYR A 67 0.29 -5.29 5.54
CA TYR A 67 0.40 -3.94 6.07
C TYR A 67 -0.09 -2.88 5.07
N VAL A 68 0.13 -3.09 3.77
CA VAL A 68 -0.40 -2.20 2.73
C VAL A 68 -1.92 -2.29 2.68
N GLU A 69 -2.49 -3.49 2.76
CA GLU A 69 -3.95 -3.70 2.83
C GLU A 69 -4.56 -2.98 4.05
N GLU A 70 -3.96 -3.11 5.24
CA GLU A 70 -4.38 -2.38 6.44
C GLU A 70 -4.33 -0.85 6.24
N LEU A 71 -3.28 -0.35 5.57
CA LEU A 71 -3.16 1.08 5.29
C LEU A 71 -4.20 1.56 4.28
N GLU A 72 -4.55 0.75 3.28
CA GLU A 72 -5.60 1.06 2.30
C GLU A 72 -6.96 1.14 2.98
N GLU A 73 -7.31 0.17 3.83
CA GLU A 73 -8.54 0.18 4.62
C GLU A 73 -8.62 1.43 5.50
N ARG A 74 -7.53 1.75 6.21
CA ARG A 74 -7.47 2.92 7.08
C ARG A 74 -7.55 4.24 6.31
N LEU A 75 -7.03 4.28 5.09
CA LEU A 75 -7.13 5.46 4.23
C LEU A 75 -8.57 5.65 3.76
N GLU A 76 -9.26 4.56 3.40
CA GLU A 76 -10.68 4.58 3.08
C GLU A 76 -11.53 5.07 4.26
N GLU A 77 -11.29 4.58 5.48
CA GLU A 77 -11.96 5.04 6.69
C GLU A 77 -11.78 6.55 6.91
N LEU A 78 -10.55 7.05 6.77
CA LEU A 78 -10.25 8.48 6.91
C LEU A 78 -10.91 9.33 5.81
N GLU A 79 -11.02 8.81 4.59
CA GLU A 79 -11.74 9.49 3.51
C GLU A 79 -13.25 9.56 3.79
N ILE A 80 -13.84 8.49 4.31
CA ILE A 80 -15.24 8.46 4.77
C ILE A 80 -15.42 9.49 5.90
N GLU A 81 -14.59 9.46 6.94
CA GLU A 81 -14.67 10.41 8.05
C GLU A 81 -14.54 11.86 7.57
N ARG A 82 -13.67 12.16 6.61
CA ARG A 82 -13.57 13.50 6.02
C ARG A 82 -14.86 13.89 5.29
N LEU A 83 -15.36 13.04 4.39
CA LEU A 83 -16.53 13.32 3.55
C LEU A 83 -17.85 13.41 4.34
N TRP A 84 -17.92 12.77 5.51
CA TRP A 84 -19.12 12.74 6.35
C TRP A 84 -18.99 13.62 7.61
N GLY A 85 -17.79 13.80 8.14
CA GLY A 85 -17.47 14.77 9.20
C GLY A 85 -17.68 16.21 8.74
N ASP A 86 -17.27 16.55 7.51
CA ASP A 86 -17.54 17.86 6.90
C ASP A 86 -19.05 18.11 6.69
N ARG A 87 -19.83 17.04 6.42
CA ARG A 87 -21.29 17.12 6.29
C ARG A 87 -22.01 17.31 7.63
N LEU A 88 -21.45 16.84 8.73
CA LEU A 88 -21.98 17.05 10.09
C LEU A 88 -21.65 18.45 10.64
N HIS A 89 -20.56 19.08 10.18
CA HIS A 89 -20.19 20.46 10.55
C HIS A 89 -20.91 21.55 9.75
N HIS A 90 -21.64 21.21 8.68
CA HIS A 90 -22.65 22.10 8.11
C HIS A 90 -23.92 22.08 8.98
N GLU A 91 -23.81 22.70 10.15
CA GLU A 91 -24.94 23.09 10.96
C GLU A 91 -25.94 23.88 10.10
N ARG A 92 -27.16 23.33 10.02
CA ARG A 92 -28.36 24.10 9.78
C ARG A 92 -28.40 25.31 10.73
N ARG A 93 -28.14 26.50 10.23
CA ARG A 93 -28.85 27.71 10.67
C ARG A 93 -29.03 28.66 9.48
N PRO A 94 -30.24 28.83 8.92
CA PRO A 94 -30.57 30.14 8.40
C PRO A 94 -30.44 31.10 9.59
N ALA A 95 -29.62 32.15 9.45
CA ALA A 95 -29.54 33.21 10.42
C ALA A 95 -30.97 33.69 10.77
N PRO A 96 -31.29 33.99 12.05
CA PRO A 96 -32.66 34.30 12.49
C PRO A 96 -33.38 35.34 11.62
N ILE A 97 -32.61 36.31 11.09
CA ILE A 97 -33.10 37.41 10.24
C ILE A 97 -33.59 36.91 8.86
N VAL A 98 -33.04 35.81 8.33
CA VAL A 98 -33.43 35.26 7.02
C VAL A 98 -34.67 34.36 7.15
N ALA A 99 -34.84 33.68 8.29
CA ALA A 99 -35.98 32.79 8.52
C ALA A 99 -37.30 33.55 8.74
N GLU A 100 -37.29 34.71 9.38
CA GLU A 100 -38.47 35.57 9.51
C GLU A 100 -38.85 36.23 8.18
N ARG A 101 -37.87 36.73 7.43
CA ARG A 101 -38.09 37.36 6.11
C ARG A 101 -38.69 36.38 5.11
N LEU A 102 -38.22 35.13 5.09
CA LEU A 102 -38.78 34.08 4.25
C LEU A 102 -40.19 33.65 4.70
N ARG A 103 -40.51 33.72 6.00
CA ARG A 103 -41.87 33.42 6.49
C ARG A 103 -42.87 34.53 6.16
N GLY A 104 -42.47 35.80 6.18
CA GLY A 104 -43.30 36.93 5.74
C GLY A 104 -43.65 36.84 4.25
N LEU A 105 -42.64 36.61 3.41
CA LEU A 105 -42.81 36.42 1.96
C LEU A 105 -43.73 35.24 1.60
N LEU A 106 -43.68 34.13 2.33
CA LEU A 106 -44.55 32.97 2.10
C LEU A 106 -45.99 33.15 2.63
N ARG A 107 -46.22 34.14 3.50
CA ARG A 107 -47.56 34.54 3.97
C ARG A 107 -48.16 35.69 3.16
N GLY A 108 -47.42 36.25 2.21
CA GLY A 108 -47.86 37.37 1.39
C GLY A 108 -47.87 38.71 2.12
N GLU A 109 -47.09 38.85 3.19
CA GLU A 109 -46.91 40.12 3.90
C GLU A 109 -45.58 40.74 3.41
N GLU A 110 -45.66 41.91 2.76
CA GLU A 110 -44.50 42.72 2.34
C GLU A 110 -43.81 43.41 3.53
#